data_AF-A0A5B6URY6-F1
#
_entry.id   AF-A0A5B6URY6-F1
#
_cell.length_a   1.000
_cell.length_b   1.000
_cell.length_c   1.000
_cell.angle_alpha   90.00
_cell.angle_beta   90.00
_cell.angle_gamma   90.00
#
_symmetry.space_group_name_H-M   'P 1'
#
loop_
_entity.id
_entity.type
_entity.pdbx_description
1 polymer ?
#
loop_
_entity_poly.entity_id
_entity_poly.type
_entity_poly.pdbx_seq_one_letter_code
_entity_poly.pdbx_strand_id
1 'polypeptide(L)'
;MGGNAKINCRIMSYLSGKTVKNKTIIVGLKSDNCSREMLLQLLCLLVKPGDNVLAVHVQQMNDAFDPNTFHIHEDLCKSKQVDFLVKICTGNSYISVLSHQVREHYATILAIGCNISG
;
A
#
# COMPACT_ATOMS: atom_id res chain seq x y z
N MET A 1 -10.50 -11.11 -27.89
CA MET A 1 -9.65 -9.91 -27.76
C MET A 1 -9.51 -9.57 -26.28
N GLY A 2 -8.63 -10.26 -25.55
CA GLY A 2 -8.36 -9.97 -24.13
C GLY A 2 -7.25 -8.93 -24.05
N GLY A 3 -7.60 -7.65 -24.13
CA GLY A 3 -6.63 -6.58 -23.93
C GLY A 3 -6.03 -6.70 -22.54
N ASN A 4 -4.72 -6.92 -22.46
CA ASN A 4 -3.95 -6.75 -21.23
C ASN A 4 -4.16 -5.31 -20.78
N ALA A 5 -5.12 -5.10 -19.87
CA ALA A 5 -5.33 -3.81 -19.24
C ALA A 5 -4.03 -3.43 -18.57
N LYS A 6 -3.33 -2.44 -19.13
CA LYS A 6 -2.03 -2.00 -18.62
C LYS A 6 -2.26 -1.46 -17.20
N ILE A 7 -1.86 -2.23 -16.19
CA ILE A 7 -1.79 -1.76 -14.81
C ILE A 7 -0.73 -0.67 -14.81
N ASN A 8 -1.14 0.57 -14.53
CA ASN A 8 -0.22 1.70 -14.44
C ASN A 8 -0.14 2.12 -12.98
N CYS A 9 1.06 2.14 -12.42
CA CYS A 9 1.26 2.59 -11.06
C CYS A 9 2.26 3.73 -11.00
N ARG A 10 1.92 4.77 -10.25
CA ARG A 10 2.81 5.86 -9.90
C ARG A 10 3.24 5.67 -8.45
N ILE A 11 4.55 5.67 -8.24
CA ILE A 11 5.14 5.66 -6.90
C ILE A 11 5.31 7.11 -6.47
N MET A 12 4.78 7.46 -5.30
CA MET A 12 5.06 8.74 -4.65
C MET A 12 6.03 8.44 -3.50
N SER A 13 7.32 8.34 -3.82
CA SER A 13 8.36 7.93 -2.87
C SER A 13 9.30 9.07 -2.49
N TYR A 14 9.63 9.14 -1.20
CA TYR A 14 10.92 9.62 -0.68
C TYR A 14 11.71 8.38 -0.24
N LEU A 15 12.69 7.95 -1.03
CA LEU A 15 13.48 6.75 -0.74
C LEU A 15 14.60 7.07 0.26
N SER A 16 14.71 6.26 1.32
CA SER A 16 15.97 5.98 1.99
C SER A 16 16.27 4.50 1.79
N GLY A 17 17.44 4.18 1.23
CA GLY A 17 17.79 2.82 0.87
C GLY A 17 18.44 2.03 2.01
N LYS A 18 18.18 0.72 2.06
CA LYS A 18 19.21 -0.33 2.04
C LYS A 18 18.64 -1.74 1.90
N THR A 19 19.37 -2.56 1.17
CA THR A 19 19.11 -3.95 0.77
C THR A 19 19.48 -4.95 1.86
N VAL A 20 18.56 -5.21 2.78
CA VAL A 20 18.51 -6.47 3.55
C VAL A 20 17.24 -7.22 3.12
N LYS A 21 17.19 -8.55 3.26
CA LYS A 21 16.02 -9.38 2.92
C LYS A 21 14.85 -9.03 3.86
N ASN A 22 14.25 -7.88 3.60
CA ASN A 22 13.25 -7.26 4.43
C ASN A 22 11.89 -7.79 3.98
N LYS A 23 11.08 -8.21 4.94
CA LYS A 23 9.74 -8.72 4.69
C LYS A 23 8.89 -7.61 4.09
N THR A 24 8.43 -7.81 2.87
CA THR A 24 7.53 -6.86 2.21
C THR A 24 6.08 -7.14 2.62
N ILE A 25 5.42 -6.10 3.12
CA ILE A 25 4.02 -6.10 3.52
C ILE A 25 3.29 -5.14 2.57
N ILE A 26 2.32 -5.66 1.82
CA ILE A 26 1.46 -4.82 0.98
C ILE A 26 0.17 -4.54 1.73
N VAL A 27 -0.25 -3.28 1.72
CA VAL A 27 -1.51 -2.84 2.32
C VAL A 27 -2.39 -2.25 1.23
N GLY A 28 -3.53 -2.87 0.97
CA GLY A 28 -4.53 -2.32 0.06
C GLY A 28 -5.33 -1.22 0.75
N LEU A 29 -5.34 -0.03 0.17
CA LEU A 29 -6.02 1.15 0.71
C LEU A 29 -7.15 1.63 -0.19
N LYS A 30 -8.26 2.01 0.43
CA LYS A 30 -9.29 2.87 -0.16
C LYS A 30 -9.10 4.30 0.36
N SER A 31 -9.81 5.26 -0.23
CA SER A 31 -9.82 6.66 0.23
C SER A 31 -10.62 6.89 1.52
N ASP A 32 -11.09 5.83 2.18
CA ASP A 32 -11.88 5.91 3.41
C ASP A 32 -11.02 6.02 4.67
N ASN A 33 -11.62 6.52 5.76
CA ASN A 33 -10.96 6.61 7.06
C ASN A 33 -10.61 5.23 7.62
N CYS A 34 -11.45 4.23 7.34
CA CYS A 34 -11.25 2.86 7.77
C CYS A 34 -9.92 2.29 7.26
N SER A 35 -9.57 2.52 6.00
CA SER A 35 -8.27 2.09 5.45
C SER A 35 -7.10 2.76 6.17
N ARG A 36 -7.24 4.03 6.56
CA ARG A 36 -6.19 4.79 7.26
C ARG A 36 -6.00 4.32 8.70
N GLU A 37 -7.08 4.07 9.42
CA GLU A 37 -7.04 3.52 10.78
C GLU A 37 -6.48 2.09 10.78
N MET A 38 -6.92 1.26 9.83
CA MET A 38 -6.37 -0.08 9.65
C MET A 38 -4.86 -0.03 9.38
N LEU A 39 -4.40 0.85 8.48
CA LEU A 39 -2.97 1.01 8.24
C LEU A 39 -2.24 1.40 9.51
N LEU A 40 -2.77 2.36 10.29
CA LEU A 40 -2.17 2.78 11.55
C LEU A 40 -2.06 1.61 12.54
N GLN A 41 -3.13 0.83 12.71
CA GLN A 41 -3.13 -0.36 13.57
C GLN A 41 -2.11 -1.40 13.10
N LEU A 42 -2.03 -1.64 11.79
CA LEU A 42 -1.06 -2.57 11.21
C LEU A 42 0.38 -2.13 11.51
N LEU A 43 0.69 -0.85 11.28
CA LEU A 43 2.01 -0.27 11.58
C LEU A 43 2.36 -0.36 13.06
N CYS A 44 1.39 -0.17 13.95
CA CYS A 44 1.60 -0.27 15.39
C CYS A 44 1.85 -1.70 15.85
N LEU A 45 1.06 -2.67 15.36
CA LEU A 45 0.97 -4.01 15.93
C LEU A 45 1.83 -5.07 15.23
N LEU A 46 1.91 -5.04 13.89
CA LEU A 46 2.51 -6.13 13.11
C LEU A 46 3.88 -5.80 12.53
N VAL A 47 4.10 -4.52 12.22
CA VAL A 47 5.29 -4.07 11.50
C VAL A 47 6.46 -3.90 12.46
N LYS A 48 7.60 -4.49 12.09
CA LYS A 48 8.84 -4.49 12.86
C LYS A 48 9.91 -3.64 12.17
N PRO A 49 10.91 -3.13 12.91
CA PRO A 49 12.06 -2.46 12.31
C PRO A 49 12.71 -3.33 11.22
N GLY A 50 12.99 -2.72 10.08
CA GLY A 50 13.50 -3.40 8.89
C GLY A 50 12.42 -4.07 8.01
N ASP A 51 11.13 -4.00 8.33
CA ASP A 51 10.09 -4.39 7.37
C ASP A 51 9.91 -3.31 6.28
N ASN A 52 9.41 -3.72 5.11
CA ASN A 52 9.05 -2.82 4.02
C ASN A 52 7.52 -2.81 3.87
N VAL A 53 6.89 -1.65 4.05
CA VAL A 53 5.44 -1.48 3.92
C VAL A 53 5.12 -0.71 2.64
N LEU A 54 4.40 -1.36 1.74
CA LEU A 54 3.91 -0.76 0.51
C LEU A 54 2.38 -0.60 0.58
N ALA A 55 1.94 0.62 0.84
CA ALA A 55 0.56 1.04 0.77
C ALA A 55 0.16 1.20 -0.71
N VAL A 56 -0.77 0.38 -1.19
CA VAL A 56 -1.26 0.39 -2.57
C VAL A 56 -2.71 0.85 -2.58
N HIS A 57 -2.94 1.99 -3.23
CA HIS A 57 -4.28 2.46 -3.54
C HIS A 57 -4.61 2.17 -5.00
N VAL A 58 -5.79 1.60 -5.27
CA VAL A 58 -6.26 1.37 -6.64
C VAL A 58 -7.30 2.44 -6.97
N GLN A 59 -6.88 3.44 -7.74
CA GLN A 59 -7.67 4.62 -8.06
C GLN A 59 -8.89 4.26 -8.92
N GLN A 60 -10.07 4.66 -8.45
CA GLN A 60 -11.34 4.52 -9.17
C GLN A 60 -11.78 5.85 -9.83
N MET A 61 -12.81 5.81 -10.68
CA MET A 61 -13.41 7.04 -11.20
C MET A 61 -14.04 7.82 -10.04
N ASN A 62 -13.74 9.11 -9.91
CA ASN A 62 -14.12 9.98 -8.78
C ASN A 62 -13.52 9.61 -7.41
N ASP A 63 -12.35 8.96 -7.39
CA ASP A 63 -11.63 8.74 -6.14
C ASP A 63 -10.99 10.03 -5.61
N ALA A 64 -11.26 10.35 -4.34
CA ALA A 64 -10.74 11.53 -3.65
C ALA A 64 -9.50 11.20 -2.81
N PHE A 65 -8.70 10.23 -3.25
CA PHE A 65 -7.52 9.77 -2.54
C PHE A 65 -6.44 10.85 -2.53
N ASP A 66 -6.09 11.32 -1.33
CA ASP A 66 -5.00 12.27 -1.11
C ASP A 66 -3.81 11.60 -0.40
N PRO A 67 -2.68 11.39 -1.11
CA PRO A 67 -1.43 10.87 -0.54
C PRO A 67 -0.90 11.67 0.65
N ASN A 68 -1.19 12.98 0.71
CA ASN A 68 -0.69 13.85 1.77
C ASN A 68 -1.37 13.54 3.12
N THR A 69 -2.43 12.73 3.13
CA THR A 69 -3.08 12.32 4.37
C THR A 69 -2.30 11.26 5.17
N PHE A 70 -1.19 10.73 4.62
CA PHE A 70 -0.39 9.65 5.21
C PHE A 70 0.89 10.12 5.92
N HIS A 71 1.09 11.43 6.14
CA HIS A 71 2.29 11.96 6.81
C HIS A 71 2.49 11.36 8.21
N ILE A 72 1.41 11.16 8.98
CA ILE A 72 1.48 10.55 10.32
C ILE A 72 1.99 9.10 10.23
N HIS A 73 1.55 8.34 9.23
CA HIS A 73 1.98 6.97 8.99
C HIS A 73 3.44 6.90 8.57
N GLU A 74 3.87 7.85 7.74
CA GLU A 74 5.26 7.99 7.30
C GLU A 74 6.19 8.29 8.48
N ASP A 75 5.84 9.27 9.33
CA ASP A 75 6.64 9.64 10.50
C ASP A 75 6.74 8.50 11.51
N LEU A 76 5.64 7.74 11.70
CA LEU A 76 5.65 6.53 12.52
C LEU A 76 6.59 5.46 11.96
N CYS A 77 6.59 5.25 10.64
CA CYS A 77 7.49 4.29 10.00
C CYS A 77 8.95 4.70 10.09
N LYS A 78 9.26 5.99 9.87
CA LYS A 78 10.61 6.55 10.05
C LYS A 78 11.12 6.32 11.47
N SER A 79 10.29 6.60 12.48
CA SER A 79 10.62 6.36 13.89
C SER A 79 10.91 4.87 14.19
N LYS A 80 10.14 3.97 13.56
CA LYS A 80 10.31 2.51 13.68
C LYS A 80 11.42 1.92 12.82
N GLN A 81 12.13 2.70 12.00
CA GLN A 81 13.08 2.20 10.99
C GLN A 81 12.43 1.20 10.01
N VAL A 82 11.24 1.56 9.54
CA VAL A 82 10.44 0.83 8.56
C VAL A 82 10.41 1.63 7.27
N ASP A 83 10.65 0.98 6.14
CA ASP A 83 10.48 1.62 4.84
C ASP A 83 9.00 1.69 4.50
N PHE A 84 8.48 2.89 4.27
CA PHE A 84 7.06 3.10 3.95
C PHE A 84 6.91 3.81 2.61
N LEU A 85 6.10 3.23 1.73
CA LEU A 85 5.84 3.75 0.40
C LEU A 85 4.35 3.74 0.09
N VAL A 86 3.85 4.85 -0.48
CA VAL A 86 2.49 4.93 -1.01
C VAL A 86 2.55 4.86 -2.54
N LYS A 87 1.78 3.94 -3.12
CA LYS A 87 1.71 3.68 -4.55
C LYS A 87 0.26 3.77 -5.00
N ILE A 88 0.01 4.63 -5.98
CA ILE A 88 -1.29 4.76 -6.61
C ILE A 88 -1.25 3.97 -7.91
N CYS A 89 -2.14 3.00 -8.05
CA CYS A 89 -2.29 2.19 -9.24
C CYS A 89 -3.66 2.44 -9.89
N THR A 90 -3.70 2.43 -11.21
CA THR A 90 -4.94 2.40 -11.99
C THR A 90 -5.08 1.03 -12.64
N GLY A 91 -6.30 0.51 -12.64
CA GLY A 91 -6.60 -0.78 -13.25
C GLY A 91 -8.06 -1.17 -13.07
N ASN A 92 -8.45 -2.21 -13.78
CA ASN A 92 -9.87 -2.56 -13.96
C ASN A 92 -10.46 -3.27 -12.74
N SER A 93 -9.62 -3.87 -11.89
CA SER A 93 -10.05 -4.58 -10.69
C SER A 93 -9.06 -4.34 -9.55
N TYR A 94 -9.61 -4.01 -8.39
CA TYR A 94 -8.88 -3.84 -7.14
C TYR A 94 -8.03 -5.09 -6.82
N ILE A 95 -8.65 -6.27 -6.92
CA ILE A 95 -8.01 -7.55 -6.60
C ILE A 95 -6.90 -7.87 -7.60
N SER A 96 -7.12 -7.64 -8.91
CA SER A 96 -6.10 -7.95 -9.92
C SER A 96 -4.87 -7.06 -9.76
N VAL A 97 -5.08 -5.78 -9.47
CA VAL A 97 -4.00 -4.81 -9.26
C VAL A 97 -3.20 -5.17 -8.01
N LEU A 98 -3.86 -5.46 -6.89
CA LEU A 98 -3.15 -5.88 -5.67
C LEU A 98 -2.42 -7.20 -5.86
N SER A 99 -3.05 -8.18 -6.51
CA SER A 99 -2.42 -9.48 -6.80
C SER A 99 -1.15 -9.31 -7.64
N HIS A 100 -1.18 -8.39 -8.61
CA HIS A 100 0.01 -8.03 -9.37
C HIS A 100 1.08 -7.40 -8.48
N GLN A 101 0.72 -6.43 -7.62
CA GLN A 101 1.71 -5.82 -6.71
C GLN A 101 2.34 -6.83 -5.74
N VAL A 102 1.56 -7.78 -5.22
CA VAL A 102 2.05 -8.86 -4.35
C VAL A 102 3.10 -9.71 -5.06
N ARG A 103 2.85 -10.06 -6.33
CA ARG A 103 3.78 -10.86 -7.14
C ARG A 103 5.05 -10.07 -7.47
N GLU A 104 4.91 -8.82 -7.88
CA GLU A 104 6.02 -7.94 -8.25
C GLU A 104 6.99 -7.66 -7.09
N HIS A 105 6.47 -7.51 -5.87
CA HIS A 105 7.29 -7.14 -4.70
C HIS A 105 7.55 -8.32 -3.75
N TYR A 106 7.24 -9.55 -4.18
CA TYR A 106 7.37 -10.78 -3.39
C TYR A 106 6.81 -10.62 -1.97
N ALA A 107 5.62 -10.02 -1.87
CA ALA A 107 5.05 -9.66 -0.59
C ALA A 107 4.76 -10.92 0.25
N THR A 108 5.21 -10.89 1.50
CA THR A 108 4.97 -11.97 2.47
C THR A 108 3.62 -11.83 3.15
N ILE A 109 3.10 -10.60 3.25
CA ILE A 109 1.79 -10.29 3.80
C ILE A 109 1.05 -9.36 2.85
N LEU A 110 -0.20 -9.69 2.56
CA LEU A 110 -1.17 -8.77 1.99
C LEU A 110 -2.22 -8.46 3.06
N ALA A 111 -2.34 -7.19 3.43
CA ALA A 111 -3.39 -6.69 4.31
C ALA A 111 -4.39 -5.87 3.48
N ILE A 112 -5.68 -6.16 3.62
CA ILE A 112 -6.75 -5.41 2.95
C ILE A 112 -7.83 -5.03 3.97
N GLY A 113 -8.40 -3.83 3.81
CA GLY A 113 -9.53 -3.38 4.62
C GLY A 113 -10.82 -4.09 4.23
N CYS A 114 -11.64 -4.44 5.23
CA CYS A 114 -12.99 -4.91 5.00
C CYS A 114 -13.97 -3.74 5.09
N ASN A 115 -14.72 -3.52 4.02
CA ASN A 115 -15.90 -2.67 4.02
C ASN A 115 -17.07 -3.62 4.01
N ILE A 116 -17.92 -3.63 5.04
CA ILE A 116 -19.07 -4.54 5.08
C ILE A 116 -20.22 -4.14 4.14
N SER A 117 -19.98 -3.21 3.21
CA SER A 117 -20.98 -2.80 2.22
C SER A 117 -21.03 -3.81 1.08
N GLY A 118 -21.78 -4.90 1.31
CA GLY A 118 -22.32 -5.77 0.26
C GLY A 118 -23.55 -5.16 -0.40
#